data_AF-A0A1B2EHU0-F1
#
_entry.id   AF-A0A1B2EHU0-F1
#
_cell.length_a   1.000
_cell.length_b   1.000
_cell.length_c   1.000
_cell.angle_alpha   90.00
_cell.angle_beta   90.00
_cell.angle_gamma   90.00
#
_symmetry.space_group_name_H-M   'P 1'
#
loop_
_entity.id
_entity.type
_entity.pdbx_description
1 polymer ?
#
loop_
_entity_poly.entity_id
_entity_poly.type
_entity_poly.pdbx_seq_one_letter_code
_entity_poly.pdbx_strand_id
1 'polypeptide(L)' 'MATRKNRLNDFITDRDPPSDYPVQVLCEDHVGTYLIRFPCQHTDGTWRNQATGEVIAGTVIGWREFSHDRRRKMLTLGS' A
#
# COMPACT_ATOMS: atom_id res chain seq x y z
N MET A 1 -2.36 5.71 24.22
CA MET A 1 -3.12 4.82 23.32
C MET A 1 -3.17 5.45 21.94
N ALA A 2 -2.57 4.83 20.92
CA ALA A 2 -2.73 5.30 19.55
C ALA A 2 -4.14 4.93 19.08
N THR A 3 -5.02 5.92 18.93
CA THR A 3 -6.39 5.73 18.41
C THR A 3 -6.34 5.31 16.94
N ARG A 4 -7.36 4.57 16.47
CA ARG A 4 -7.52 4.14 15.05
C ARG A 4 -7.21 5.26 14.04
N LYS A 5 -7.62 6.49 14.39
CA LYS A 5 -7.39 7.71 13.61
C LYS A 5 -5.91 8.04 13.38
N ASN A 6 -5.04 7.82 14.37
CA ASN A 6 -3.61 8.13 14.25
C ASN A 6 -2.86 7.13 13.37
N ARG A 7 -3.35 5.90 13.23
CA ARG A 7 -2.76 4.93 12.30
C ARG A 7 -3.15 5.22 10.86
N LEU A 8 -4.42 5.57 10.62
CA LEU A 8 -4.93 5.96 9.31
C LEU A 8 -4.27 7.23 8.76
N ASN A 9 -3.76 8.12 9.61
CA ASN A 9 -3.08 9.35 9.17
C ASN A 9 -1.78 9.10 8.38
N ASP A 10 -1.17 7.92 8.53
CA ASP A 10 0.00 7.51 7.74
C ASP A 10 -0.39 6.95 6.35
N PHE A 11 -1.69 6.75 6.12
CA PHE A 11 -2.25 6.21 4.89
C PHE A 11 -3.05 7.27 4.15
N ILE A 12 -2.89 7.27 2.84
CA ILE A 12 -3.69 8.00 1.90
C ILE A 12 -5.02 7.26 1.76
N THR A 13 -6.11 7.94 2.10
CA THR A 13 -7.49 7.42 2.05
C THR A 13 -8.41 8.24 1.15
N ASP A 14 -7.98 9.44 0.80
CA ASP A 14 -8.74 10.43 0.04
C ASP A 14 -8.59 10.27 -1.49
N ARG A 15 -7.58 9.53 -1.95
CA ARG A 15 -7.29 9.31 -3.36
C ARG A 15 -6.77 7.89 -3.59
N ASP A 16 -6.87 7.41 -4.82
CA ASP A 16 -6.25 6.16 -5.27
C ASP A 16 -4.78 6.37 -5.69
N PRO A 17 -3.93 5.32 -5.62
CA PRO A 17 -2.58 5.39 -6.15
C PRO A 17 -2.57 5.39 -7.69
N PRO A 18 -1.45 5.80 -8.31
CA PRO A 18 -1.25 5.60 -9.73
C PRO A 18 -1.32 4.10 -10.07
N SER A 19 -1.97 3.77 -11.19
CA SER A 19 -2.01 2.39 -11.69
C SER A 19 -0.58 1.89 -11.92
N ASP A 20 -0.32 0.64 -11.54
CA ASP A 20 1.01 -0.02 -11.59
C ASP A 20 2.04 0.44 -10.54
N TYR A 21 1.67 1.36 -9.63
CA TYR A 21 2.59 1.78 -8.57
C TYR A 21 2.56 0.82 -7.38
N PRO A 22 3.74 0.34 -6.89
CA PRO A 22 3.79 -0.54 -5.74
C PRO A 22 3.48 0.22 -4.45
N VAL A 23 2.43 -0.20 -3.76
CA VAL A 23 1.97 0.42 -2.52
C VAL A 23 1.73 -0.61 -1.42
N GLN A 24 1.80 -0.15 -0.18
CA GLN A 24 1.32 -0.90 0.97
C GLN A 24 -0.10 -0.50 1.28
N VAL A 25 -0.99 -1.48 1.39
CA VAL A 25 -2.40 -1.24 1.69
C VAL A 25 -2.73 -1.59 3.12
N LEU A 26 -3.62 -0.80 3.70
CA LEU A 26 -4.30 -1.09 4.96
C LEU A 26 -5.67 -1.67 4.63
N CYS A 27 -5.87 -2.91 5.03
CA CYS A 27 -7.13 -3.61 4.84
C CYS A 27 -7.91 -3.65 6.14
N GLU A 28 -9.22 -3.58 6.01
CA GLU A 28 -10.18 -3.83 7.08
C GLU A 28 -11.00 -5.07 6.73
N ASP A 29 -11.08 -5.96 7.70
CA ASP A 29 -11.91 -7.16 7.67
C ASP A 29 -12.69 -7.26 9.00
N HIS A 30 -13.56 -8.26 9.12
CA HIS A 30 -14.39 -8.51 10.30
C HIS A 30 -13.61 -8.60 11.62
N VAL A 31 -12.31 -8.95 11.57
CA VAL A 31 -11.42 -9.02 12.73
C VAL A 31 -10.82 -7.65 13.11
N GLY A 32 -10.81 -6.70 12.19
CA GLY A 32 -10.23 -5.37 12.35
C GLY A 32 -9.29 -4.98 11.21
N THR A 33 -8.43 -4.00 11.45
CA THR A 33 -7.50 -3.48 10.44
C THR A 33 -6.17 -4.22 10.46
N TYR A 34 -5.73 -4.73 9.32
CA TYR A 34 -4.42 -5.35 9.14
C TYR A 34 -3.66 -4.68 7.99
N LEU A 35 -2.36 -4.55 8.17
CA LEU A 35 -1.47 -4.02 7.16
C LEU A 35 -0.95 -5.15 6.28
N ILE A 36 -1.10 -4.99 4.97
CA ILE A 36 -0.44 -5.87 4.02
C ILE A 36 1.02 -5.45 3.87
N ARG A 37 1.93 -6.40 4.15
CA ARG A 37 3.38 -6.14 4.17
C ARG A 37 4.04 -6.24 2.80
N PHE A 38 3.39 -6.89 1.84
CA PHE A 38 3.86 -7.07 0.47
C PHE A 38 3.35 -5.95 -0.46
N PRO A 39 4.06 -5.64 -1.55
CA PRO A 39 3.62 -4.62 -2.49
C PRO A 39 2.32 -5.06 -3.19
N CYS A 40 1.37 -4.15 -3.20
CA CYS A 40 0.09 -4.27 -3.88
C CYS A 40 -0.02 -3.18 -4.94
N GLN A 41 -0.84 -3.44 -5.95
CA GLN A 41 -1.17 -2.49 -7.00
C GLN A 41 -2.68 -2.32 -7.09
N HIS A 42 -3.11 -1.12 -7.46
CA HIS A 42 -4.50 -0.86 -7.81
C HIS A 42 -4.63 -0.88 -9.32
N THR A 43 -5.42 -1.82 -9.85
CA THR A 43 -5.62 -1.99 -11.29
C THR A 43 -7.10 -2.24 -11.54
N ASP A 44 -7.70 -1.44 -12.42
CA ASP A 44 -9.11 -1.57 -12.81
C ASP A 44 -10.07 -1.56 -11.60
N GLY A 45 -9.81 -0.67 -10.63
CA GLY A 45 -10.62 -0.58 -9.40
C GLY A 45 -10.44 -1.75 -8.43
N THR A 46 -9.50 -2.66 -8.69
CA THR A 46 -9.26 -3.84 -7.86
C THR A 46 -7.84 -3.82 -7.29
N TRP A 47 -7.74 -4.10 -5.99
CA TRP A 47 -6.47 -4.27 -5.31
C TRP A 47 -5.93 -5.68 -5.52
N ARG A 48 -4.69 -5.77 -6.00
CA ARG A 48 -4.01 -7.03 -6.29
C ARG A 48 -2.61 -7.06 -5.70
N ASN A 49 -2.18 -8.23 -5.28
CA ASN A 49 -0.78 -8.49 -4.95
C ASN A 49 0.07 -8.30 -6.20
N GLN A 50 1.09 -7.44 -6.15
CA GLN A 50 1.96 -7.18 -7.29
C GLN A 50 2.78 -8.43 -7.69
N ALA A 51 3.16 -9.25 -6.71
CA ALA A 51 4.02 -10.41 -6.94
C ALA A 51 3.27 -11.62 -7.51
N THR A 52 2.04 -11.86 -7.06
CA THR A 52 1.25 -13.05 -7.45
C THR A 52 0.07 -12.73 -8.37
N GLY A 53 -0.34 -11.46 -8.46
CA GLY A 53 -1.54 -11.04 -9.19
C GLY A 53 -2.85 -11.37 -8.46
N GLU A 54 -2.78 -11.97 -7.28
CA GLU A 54 -3.96 -12.37 -6.50
C GLU A 54 -4.73 -11.15 -6.00
N VAL A 55 -6.06 -11.25 -6.02
CA VAL A 55 -6.93 -10.19 -5.48
C VAL A 55 -6.81 -10.16 -3.96
N ILE A 56 -6.69 -8.96 -3.41
CA ILE A 56 -6.66 -8.78 -1.97
C ILE A 56 -8.04 -9.07 -1.39
N ALA A 57 -8.14 -10.13 -0.60
CA ALA A 57 -9.34 -10.43 0.18
C ALA A 57 -9.40 -9.44 1.36
N GLY A 58 -10.32 -8.48 1.30
CA GLY A 58 -10.54 -7.47 2.34
C GLY A 58 -10.91 -6.09 1.77
N THR A 59 -11.49 -5.23 2.60
CA THR A 59 -11.79 -3.85 2.18
C THR A 59 -10.55 -3.00 2.37
N VAL A 60 -9.98 -2.49 1.28
CA VAL A 60 -8.86 -1.54 1.41
C VAL A 60 -9.42 -0.20 1.88
N ILE A 61 -8.95 0.24 3.06
CA ILE A 61 -9.36 1.49 3.69
C ILE A 61 -8.29 2.59 3.57
N GLY A 62 -7.14 2.27 3.01
CA GLY A 62 -6.06 3.22 2.76
C GLY A 62 -4.82 2.58 2.17
N TRP A 63 -3.93 3.39 1.62
CA TRP A 63 -2.65 2.94 1.06
C TRP A 63 -1.53 3.93 1.33
N ARG A 64 -0.28 3.51 1.20
CA ARG A 64 0.89 4.38 1.23
C ARG A 64 1.94 3.86 0.25
N GLU A 65 2.85 4.72 -0.17
CA GLU A 65 3.96 4.33 -1.05
C GLU A 65 4.75 3.18 -0.42
N PHE A 66 5.01 2.12 -1.19
CA PHE A 66 5.87 1.03 -0.73
C PHE A 66 7.31 1.52 -0.80
N SER A 67 7.74 2.25 0.24
CA SER A 67 9.13 2.64 0.37
C SER A 67 9.95 1.39 0.66
N HIS A 68 10.62 0.90 -0.37
CA HIS A 68 11.57 -0.19 -0.31
C HIS A 68 12.83 0.30 0.43
N ASP A 69 12.73 0.60 1.73
CA ASP A 69 13.89 1.01 2.54
C ASP A 69 14.77 -0.21 2.82
N ARG A 70 15.47 -0.67 1.77
CA ARG A 70 16.85 -1.13 1.75
C ARG A 70 17.39 -1.01 0.31
N ARG A 71 18.27 -0.04 0.12
CA ARG A 71 19.25 0.13 -0.97
C ARG A 71 18.75 0.47 -2.38
N ARG A 72 18.48 1.75 -2.63
CA ARG A 72 18.78 2.40 -3.92
C ARG A 72 19.81 3.53 -3.76
N LYS A 73 20.99 3.18 -3.25
CA LYS A 73 22.23 3.85 -3.66
C LYS A 73 22.52 3.32 -5.08
N MET A 74 22.00 3.98 -6.11
CA MET A 74 22.50 3.98 -7.49
C MET A 74 21.42 4.60 -8.40
N LEU A 75 21.60 5.89 -8.68
CA LEU A 75 21.44 6.55 -9.98
C LEU A 75 21.61 8.07 -9.74
N THR A 76 22.83 8.46 -9.41
CA THR A 76 23.31 9.81 -9.72
C THR A 76 24.76 9.65 -10.14
N LEU A 77 24.94 9.22 -11.38
CA LEU A 77 26.19 9.26 -12.10
C LEU A 77 25.95 10.17 -13.29
N GLY A 78 26.62 11.33 -13.27
CA GLY A 78 27.08 12.04 -14.45
C GLY A 78 26.04 12.86 -15.23
N SER A 79 26.10 14.17 -15.06
CA SER A 79 26.26 15.10 -16.18
C SER A 79 27.13 16.25 -15.71
#